data_AF-A0A839JS27-F1
#
_entry.id   AF-A0A839JS27-F1
#
_cell.length_a   1.000
_cell.length_b   1.000
_cell.length_c   1.000
_cell.angle_alpha   90.00
_cell.angle_beta   90.00
_cell.angle_gamma   90.00
#
_symmetry.space_group_name_H-M   'P 1'
#
loop_
_entity.id
_entity.type
_entity.pdbx_description
1 polymer ?
#
loop_
_entity_poly.entity_id
_entity_poly.type
_entity_poly.pdbx_seq_one_letter_code
_entity_poly.pdbx_strand_id
1 'polypeptide(L)'
;MPDVLLLALAAVLLVLSGSFSGLNIGLMMARPDDLKRKARHGDVIAARVYRYRKDGYYLIFCILLGNVGVNTAMSILLGNMTNGVIGGLIATLLITMFGEILPQAIFTQRGYRFVRHFFWLLDVIYVLFWPLARPMSRLLNRWLGKETPQLYSHQELEQIIHEHAERSDSPVDYDESRIASGALQFSKKTAGDLVTPMDEVFAVDLDDELDATLLAQIKHAGHSRIPVRADGRLAGILYVKDVVGRELPLPVSQLYRDKIHDIDARSRLDTVLSRFIQTRNHLFVVMDDESELGIITLEDVIEEILDQEIEDEYDEK
;
A
#
# COMPACT_ATOMS: atom_id res chain seq x y z
N MET A 1 -28.29 -4.53 -54.80
CA MET A 1 -28.87 -5.02 -53.53
C MET A 1 -27.96 -6.00 -52.78
N PRO A 2 -27.34 -7.03 -53.40
CA PRO A 2 -26.39 -7.90 -52.67
C PRO A 2 -25.17 -7.13 -52.15
N ASP A 3 -24.62 -6.19 -52.92
CA ASP A 3 -23.40 -5.45 -52.53
C ASP A 3 -23.60 -4.53 -51.32
N VAL A 4 -24.78 -3.90 -51.21
CA VAL A 4 -25.12 -3.04 -50.07
C VAL A 4 -25.27 -3.89 -48.79
N LEU A 5 -25.88 -5.08 -48.91
CA LEU A 5 -26.01 -6.00 -47.79
C LEU A 5 -24.65 -6.58 -47.37
N LEU A 6 -23.77 -6.88 -48.32
CA LEU A 6 -22.40 -7.32 -48.05
C LEU A 6 -21.57 -6.21 -47.39
N LEU A 7 -21.67 -4.96 -47.85
CA LEU A 7 -21.00 -3.82 -47.20
C LEU A 7 -21.55 -3.56 -45.79
N ALA A 8 -22.87 -3.70 -45.59
CA ALA A 8 -23.47 -3.59 -44.26
C ALA A 8 -22.96 -4.71 -43.33
N LEU A 9 -22.87 -5.95 -43.83
CA LEU A 9 -22.29 -7.07 -43.08
C LEU A 9 -20.81 -6.83 -42.75
N ALA A 10 -20.03 -6.30 -43.70
CA ALA A 10 -18.64 -5.93 -43.50
C ALA A 10 -18.48 -4.89 -42.39
N ALA A 11 -19.34 -3.87 -42.36
CA ALA A 11 -19.36 -2.86 -41.30
C ALA A 11 -19.70 -3.47 -39.93
N VAL A 12 -20.68 -4.39 -39.87
CA VAL A 12 -21.03 -5.10 -38.63
C VAL A 12 -19.87 -5.96 -38.13
N LEU A 13 -19.22 -6.72 -39.02
CA LEU A 13 -18.05 -7.52 -38.68
C LEU A 13 -16.89 -6.64 -38.19
N LEU A 14 -16.68 -5.48 -38.80
CA LEU A 14 -15.64 -4.54 -38.36
C LEU A 14 -15.91 -3.98 -36.96
N VAL A 15 -17.16 -3.63 -36.64
CA VAL A 15 -17.56 -3.19 -35.29
C VAL A 15 -17.40 -4.32 -34.27
N LEU A 16 -17.75 -5.54 -34.66
CA LEU A 16 -17.63 -6.70 -33.78
C LEU A 16 -16.16 -7.07 -33.53
N SER A 17 -15.31 -7.00 -34.56
CA SER A 17 -13.85 -7.11 -34.46
C SER A 17 -13.30 -6.08 -33.47
N GLY A 18 -13.67 -4.81 -33.64
CA GLY A 18 -13.30 -3.74 -32.71
C GLY A 18 -13.76 -3.97 -31.28
N SER A 19 -14.96 -4.53 -31.11
CA SER A 19 -15.50 -4.86 -29.80
C SER A 19 -14.66 -5.96 -29.13
N PHE A 20 -14.33 -7.05 -29.83
CA PHE A 20 -13.50 -8.12 -29.27
C PHE A 20 -12.09 -7.64 -28.95
N SER A 21 -11.45 -6.94 -29.89
CA SER A 21 -10.09 -6.45 -29.72
C SER A 21 -9.98 -5.43 -28.58
N GLY A 22 -10.91 -4.48 -28.51
CA GLY A 22 -10.99 -3.51 -27.42
C GLY A 22 -11.28 -4.14 -26.07
N LEU A 23 -12.22 -5.10 -26.01
CA LEU A 23 -12.54 -5.84 -24.77
C LEU A 23 -11.36 -6.63 -24.25
N ASN A 24 -10.55 -7.23 -25.15
CA ASN A 24 -9.35 -7.96 -24.75
C ASN A 24 -8.43 -7.06 -23.92
N ILE A 25 -8.05 -5.89 -24.45
CA ILE A 25 -7.17 -4.94 -23.74
C ILE A 25 -7.85 -4.37 -22.49
N GLY A 26 -9.10 -3.90 -22.61
CA GLY A 26 -9.80 -3.25 -21.50
C GLY A 26 -10.05 -4.17 -20.31
N LEU A 27 -10.23 -5.47 -20.53
CA LEU A 27 -10.36 -6.46 -19.46
C LEU A 27 -9.01 -6.97 -18.96
N MET A 28 -8.03 -7.19 -19.84
CA MET A 28 -6.73 -7.73 -19.45
C MET A 28 -5.88 -6.73 -18.67
N MET A 29 -5.99 -5.44 -18.96
CA MET A 29 -5.37 -4.37 -18.16
C MET A 29 -5.95 -4.28 -16.75
N ALA A 30 -7.20 -4.71 -16.55
CA ALA A 30 -7.84 -4.67 -15.25
C ALA A 30 -7.41 -5.88 -14.41
N ARG A 31 -6.55 -5.65 -13.41
CA ARG A 31 -6.05 -6.73 -12.55
C ARG A 31 -7.20 -7.31 -11.70
N PRO A 32 -7.28 -8.65 -11.54
CA PRO A 32 -8.31 -9.29 -10.71
C PRO A 32 -8.38 -8.73 -9.28
N ASP A 33 -7.23 -8.47 -8.64
CA ASP A 33 -7.19 -7.99 -7.26
C ASP A 33 -7.64 -6.53 -7.13
N ASP A 34 -7.31 -5.67 -8.10
CA ASP A 34 -7.81 -4.29 -8.16
C ASP A 34 -9.32 -4.26 -8.31
N LEU A 35 -9.85 -5.10 -9.19
CA LEU A 35 -11.29 -5.25 -9.38
C LEU A 35 -11.97 -5.77 -8.11
N LYS A 36 -11.34 -6.72 -7.41
CA LYS A 36 -11.82 -7.26 -6.14
C LYS A 36 -11.83 -6.20 -5.04
N ARG A 37 -10.78 -5.36 -4.94
CA ARG A 37 -10.73 -4.21 -4.03
C ARG A 37 -11.85 -3.22 -4.34
N LYS A 38 -11.97 -2.77 -5.60
CA LYS A 38 -13.01 -1.82 -6.02
C LYS A 38 -14.44 -2.35 -5.83
N ALA A 39 -14.66 -3.65 -6.06
CA ALA A 39 -15.94 -4.30 -5.80
C ALA A 39 -16.32 -4.29 -4.31
N ARG A 40 -15.36 -4.40 -3.40
CA ARG A 40 -15.61 -4.28 -1.94
C ARG A 40 -16.01 -2.87 -1.54
N HIS A 41 -15.55 -1.86 -2.27
CA HIS A 41 -15.97 -0.46 -2.09
C HIS A 41 -17.26 -0.10 -2.86
N GLY A 42 -18.02 -1.09 -3.34
CA GLY A 42 -19.35 -0.87 -3.95
C GLY A 42 -19.38 -0.70 -5.46
N ASP A 43 -18.26 -0.82 -6.18
CA ASP A 43 -18.24 -0.75 -7.65
C ASP A 43 -18.85 -2.03 -8.26
N VAL A 44 -20.14 -1.94 -8.63
CA VAL A 44 -20.90 -3.03 -9.28
C VAL A 44 -20.33 -3.44 -10.64
N ILE A 45 -19.71 -2.51 -11.37
CA ILE A 45 -19.09 -2.78 -12.67
C ILE A 45 -17.82 -3.60 -12.43
N ALA A 46 -16.99 -3.19 -11.48
CA ALA A 46 -15.78 -3.93 -11.09
C ALA A 46 -16.14 -5.36 -10.63
N ALA A 47 -17.21 -5.50 -9.84
CA ALA A 47 -17.69 -6.80 -9.38
C ALA A 47 -18.08 -7.73 -10.54
N ARG A 48 -18.76 -7.21 -11.57
CA ARG A 48 -19.15 -8.01 -12.74
C ARG A 48 -17.95 -8.31 -13.64
N VAL A 49 -17.07 -7.33 -13.88
CA VAL A 49 -15.83 -7.53 -14.64
C VAL A 49 -14.94 -8.58 -13.97
N TYR A 50 -14.82 -8.56 -12.64
CA TYR A 50 -14.11 -9.57 -11.85
C TYR A 50 -14.61 -11.00 -12.12
N ARG A 51 -15.93 -11.20 -12.30
CA ARG A 51 -16.48 -12.54 -12.59
C ARG A 51 -15.96 -13.12 -13.90
N TYR A 52 -15.72 -12.28 -14.91
CA TYR A 52 -15.13 -12.70 -16.17
C TYR A 52 -13.60 -12.87 -16.04
N ARG A 53 -12.94 -11.89 -15.40
CA ARG A 53 -11.46 -11.80 -15.33
C ARG A 53 -10.80 -12.78 -14.36
N LYS A 54 -11.53 -13.32 -13.38
CA LYS A 54 -11.01 -14.31 -12.41
C LYS A 54 -10.48 -15.60 -13.06
N ASP A 55 -10.94 -15.94 -14.25
CA ASP A 55 -10.46 -17.06 -15.06
C ASP A 55 -9.86 -16.49 -16.35
N GLY A 56 -8.66 -15.91 -16.22
CA GLY A 56 -8.00 -15.15 -17.28
C GLY A 56 -7.84 -15.94 -18.57
N TYR A 57 -7.40 -17.20 -18.50
CA TYR A 57 -7.27 -18.05 -19.69
C TYR A 57 -8.61 -18.32 -20.38
N TYR A 58 -9.69 -18.52 -19.60
CA TYR A 58 -11.02 -18.70 -20.19
C TYR A 58 -11.49 -17.44 -20.92
N LEU A 59 -11.30 -16.27 -20.29
CA LEU A 59 -11.64 -14.98 -20.86
C LEU A 59 -10.90 -14.72 -22.17
N ILE A 60 -9.57 -14.82 -22.14
CA ILE A 60 -8.69 -14.59 -23.29
C ILE A 60 -9.09 -15.52 -24.43
N PHE A 61 -9.32 -16.81 -24.14
CA PHE A 61 -9.70 -17.77 -25.16
C PHE A 61 -11.02 -17.39 -25.83
N CYS A 62 -12.06 -17.04 -25.07
CA CYS A 62 -13.36 -16.66 -25.64
C CYS A 62 -13.25 -15.40 -26.52
N ILE A 63 -12.52 -14.39 -26.06
CA ILE A 63 -12.37 -13.13 -26.81
C ILE A 63 -11.52 -13.33 -28.06
N LEU A 64 -10.38 -14.02 -27.95
CA LEU A 64 -9.49 -14.26 -29.09
C LEU A 64 -10.16 -15.13 -30.14
N LEU A 65 -10.90 -16.17 -29.74
CA LEU A 65 -11.64 -17.01 -30.69
C LEU A 65 -12.68 -16.20 -31.46
N GLY A 66 -13.43 -15.34 -30.77
CA GLY A 66 -14.37 -14.41 -31.40
C GLY A 66 -13.67 -13.44 -32.35
N ASN A 67 -12.57 -12.83 -31.92
CA ASN A 67 -11.80 -11.88 -32.72
C ASN A 67 -11.26 -12.52 -34.01
N VAL A 68 -10.59 -13.67 -33.89
CA VAL A 68 -10.04 -14.40 -35.03
C VAL A 68 -11.14 -14.84 -35.99
N GLY A 69 -12.26 -15.34 -35.46
CA GLY A 69 -13.41 -15.75 -36.26
C GLY A 69 -14.00 -14.61 -37.08
N VAL A 70 -14.21 -13.44 -36.45
CA VAL A 70 -14.75 -12.25 -37.11
C VAL A 70 -13.77 -11.67 -38.13
N ASN A 71 -12.49 -11.58 -37.80
CA ASN A 71 -11.45 -11.08 -38.71
C ASN A 71 -11.33 -11.98 -39.94
N THR A 72 -11.36 -13.30 -39.75
CA THR A 72 -11.30 -14.26 -40.86
C THR A 72 -12.55 -14.17 -41.73
N ALA A 73 -13.74 -14.08 -41.12
CA ALA A 73 -14.98 -13.88 -41.86
C ALA A 73 -14.96 -12.59 -42.69
N MET A 74 -14.45 -11.49 -42.13
CA MET A 74 -14.30 -10.20 -42.80
C MET A 74 -13.33 -10.27 -43.99
N SER A 75 -12.17 -10.91 -43.81
CA SER A 75 -11.19 -11.11 -44.88
C SER A 75 -11.74 -11.97 -46.03
N ILE A 76 -12.48 -13.04 -45.71
CA ILE A 76 -13.12 -13.89 -46.73
C ILE A 76 -14.21 -13.10 -47.48
N LEU A 77 -15.04 -12.33 -46.74
CA LEU A 77 -16.11 -11.53 -47.33
C LEU A 77 -15.55 -10.52 -48.35
N LEU A 78 -14.57 -9.70 -47.95
CA LEU A 78 -13.97 -8.69 -48.82
C LEU A 78 -13.13 -9.28 -49.95
N GLY A 79 -12.46 -10.42 -49.69
CA GLY A 79 -11.76 -11.19 -50.71
C GLY A 79 -12.68 -11.68 -51.82
N ASN A 80 -13.89 -12.13 -51.47
CA ASN A 80 -14.89 -12.59 -52.44
C ASN A 80 -15.58 -11.44 -53.20
N MET A 81 -15.68 -10.25 -52.61
CA MET A 81 -16.27 -9.07 -53.25
C MET A 81 -15.36 -8.39 -54.28
N THR A 82 -14.06 -8.66 -54.22
CA THR A 82 -13.04 -7.97 -55.04
C THR A 82 -12.10 -9.00 -55.68
N ASN A 83 -10.93 -8.58 -56.16
CA ASN A 83 -9.85 -9.50 -56.47
C ASN A 83 -9.25 -10.00 -55.15
N GLY A 84 -9.26 -11.31 -54.87
CA GLY A 84 -8.90 -11.89 -53.57
C GLY A 84 -7.62 -11.34 -52.93
N VAL A 85 -6.61 -10.97 -53.72
CA VAL A 85 -5.38 -10.32 -53.22
C VAL A 85 -5.66 -8.88 -52.76
N ILE A 86 -6.36 -8.09 -53.59
CA ILE A 86 -6.72 -6.70 -53.28
C ILE A 86 -7.69 -6.66 -52.09
N GLY A 87 -8.69 -7.55 -52.07
CA GLY A 87 -9.64 -7.69 -50.96
C GLY A 87 -8.97 -8.08 -49.66
N GLY A 88 -8.00 -9.00 -49.70
CA GLY A 88 -7.20 -9.35 -48.53
C GLY A 88 -6.39 -8.17 -47.99
N LEU A 89 -5.78 -7.37 -48.87
CA LEU A 89 -5.04 -6.16 -48.47
C LEU A 89 -5.96 -5.08 -47.87
N ILE A 90 -7.11 -4.84 -48.50
CA ILE A 90 -8.12 -3.91 -47.99
C ILE A 90 -8.65 -4.38 -46.63
N ALA A 91 -8.99 -5.67 -46.50
CA ALA A 91 -9.46 -6.25 -45.25
C ALA A 91 -8.41 -6.10 -44.15
N THR A 92 -7.15 -6.41 -44.45
CA THR A 92 -6.04 -6.24 -43.49
C THR A 92 -5.94 -4.79 -43.03
N LEU A 93 -5.92 -3.83 -43.95
CA LEU A 93 -5.85 -2.41 -43.60
C LEU A 93 -7.04 -1.97 -42.72
N LEU A 94 -8.26 -2.35 -43.11
CA LEU A 94 -9.47 -1.97 -42.38
C LEU A 94 -9.55 -2.62 -41.00
N ILE A 95 -9.29 -3.92 -40.91
CA ILE A 95 -9.30 -4.66 -39.64
C ILE A 95 -8.22 -4.09 -38.72
N THR A 96 -6.99 -3.91 -39.19
CA THR A 96 -5.91 -3.38 -38.36
C THR A 96 -6.23 -1.96 -37.88
N MET A 97 -6.68 -1.07 -38.76
CA MET A 97 -6.91 0.33 -38.38
C MET A 97 -8.18 0.52 -37.52
N PHE A 98 -9.30 -0.04 -37.95
CA PHE A 98 -10.62 0.21 -37.36
C PHE A 98 -11.14 -0.94 -36.48
N GLY A 99 -10.69 -2.18 -36.72
CA GLY A 99 -11.03 -3.36 -35.91
C GLY A 99 -10.06 -3.62 -34.76
N GLU A 100 -8.85 -3.05 -34.79
CA GLU A 100 -7.85 -3.31 -33.75
C GLU A 100 -7.28 -2.04 -33.12
N ILE A 101 -6.50 -1.25 -33.86
CA ILE A 101 -5.75 -0.12 -33.30
C ILE A 101 -6.68 0.92 -32.67
N LEU A 102 -7.66 1.42 -33.43
CA LEU A 102 -8.56 2.46 -32.94
C LEU A 102 -9.40 1.99 -31.73
N PRO A 103 -10.05 0.81 -31.74
CA PRO A 103 -10.76 0.29 -30.57
C PRO A 103 -9.85 0.05 -29.36
N GLN A 104 -8.68 -0.54 -29.53
CA GLN A 104 -7.74 -0.78 -28.43
C GLN A 104 -7.29 0.53 -27.78
N ALA A 105 -7.03 1.57 -28.58
CA ALA A 105 -6.69 2.90 -28.06
C ALA A 105 -7.81 3.49 -27.20
N ILE A 106 -9.08 3.39 -27.65
CA ILE A 106 -10.24 3.89 -26.90
C ILE A 106 -10.40 3.14 -25.57
N PHE A 107 -10.27 1.81 -25.58
CA PHE A 107 -10.42 0.99 -24.37
C PHE A 107 -9.29 1.20 -23.37
N THR A 108 -8.07 1.46 -23.85
CA THR A 108 -6.91 1.77 -23.00
C THR A 108 -7.15 3.04 -22.19
N GLN A 109 -7.74 4.09 -22.79
CA GLN A 109 -8.01 5.34 -22.09
C GLN A 109 -9.22 5.28 -21.16
N ARG A 110 -10.29 4.56 -21.54
CA ARG A 110 -11.56 4.52 -20.78
C ARG A 110 -11.58 3.44 -19.69
N GLY A 111 -10.65 2.50 -19.73
CA GLY A 111 -10.51 1.42 -18.76
C GLY A 111 -11.69 0.45 -18.69
N TYR A 112 -11.73 -0.38 -17.63
CA TYR A 112 -12.73 -1.44 -17.48
C TYR A 112 -14.18 -0.93 -17.34
N ARG A 113 -14.39 0.34 -16.97
CA ARG A 113 -15.75 0.90 -16.83
C ARG A 113 -16.51 0.93 -18.16
N PHE A 114 -15.79 1.10 -19.26
CA PHE A 114 -16.39 1.12 -20.60
C PHE A 114 -16.94 -0.25 -21.01
N VAL A 115 -16.40 -1.34 -20.45
CA VAL A 115 -16.83 -2.73 -20.69
C VAL A 115 -18.30 -2.97 -20.37
N ARG A 116 -18.91 -2.16 -19.50
CA ARG A 116 -20.33 -2.31 -19.12
C ARG A 116 -21.29 -2.36 -20.31
N HIS A 117 -20.98 -1.66 -21.40
CA HIS A 117 -21.81 -1.62 -22.61
C HIS A 117 -21.75 -2.94 -23.42
N PHE A 118 -20.77 -3.80 -23.12
CA PHE A 118 -20.50 -5.04 -23.81
C PHE A 118 -20.75 -6.28 -22.94
N PHE A 119 -21.36 -6.14 -21.76
CA PHE A 119 -21.68 -7.29 -20.91
C PHE A 119 -22.57 -8.32 -21.62
N TRP A 120 -23.51 -7.87 -22.45
CA TRP A 120 -24.34 -8.77 -23.27
C TRP A 120 -23.49 -9.60 -24.23
N LEU A 121 -22.48 -8.98 -24.89
CA LEU A 121 -21.59 -9.66 -25.82
C LEU A 121 -20.71 -10.67 -25.08
N LEU A 122 -20.19 -10.28 -23.91
CA LEU A 122 -19.41 -11.17 -23.04
C LEU A 122 -20.24 -12.38 -22.59
N ASP A 123 -21.49 -12.19 -22.18
CA ASP A 123 -22.38 -13.28 -21.76
C ASP A 123 -22.64 -14.25 -22.93
N VAL A 124 -22.90 -13.71 -24.13
CA VAL A 124 -23.12 -14.52 -25.34
C VAL A 124 -21.87 -15.35 -25.67
N ILE A 125 -20.69 -14.75 -25.76
CA ILE A 125 -19.48 -15.49 -26.14
C ILE A 125 -19.04 -16.47 -25.05
N TYR A 126 -19.27 -16.13 -23.78
CA TYR A 126 -18.97 -17.02 -22.66
C TYR A 126 -19.79 -18.29 -22.73
N VAL A 127 -21.06 -18.22 -23.12
CA VAL A 127 -21.93 -19.40 -23.28
C VAL A 127 -21.62 -20.12 -24.59
N LEU A 128 -21.49 -19.38 -25.70
CA LEU A 128 -21.27 -19.93 -27.04
C LEU A 128 -19.95 -20.70 -27.13
N PHE A 129 -18.87 -20.15 -26.60
CA PHE A 129 -17.54 -20.77 -26.65
C PHE A 129 -17.21 -21.63 -25.45
N TRP A 130 -18.11 -21.75 -24.47
CA TRP A 130 -17.95 -22.61 -23.30
C TRP A 130 -17.42 -24.02 -23.57
N PRO A 131 -17.97 -24.80 -24.53
CA PRO A 131 -17.53 -26.19 -24.73
C PRO A 131 -16.07 -26.29 -25.17
N LEU A 132 -15.54 -25.28 -25.85
CA LEU A 132 -14.15 -25.27 -26.34
C LEU A 132 -13.20 -24.52 -25.39
N ALA A 133 -13.66 -23.40 -24.82
CA ALA A 133 -12.87 -22.55 -23.95
C ALA A 133 -12.58 -23.19 -22.59
N ARG A 134 -13.54 -23.91 -22.02
CA ARG A 134 -13.40 -24.51 -20.69
C ARG A 134 -12.34 -25.62 -20.60
N PRO A 135 -12.27 -26.61 -21.52
CA PRO A 135 -11.20 -27.59 -21.46
C PRO A 135 -9.82 -26.96 -21.69
N MET A 136 -9.73 -26.01 -22.61
CA MET A 136 -8.47 -25.31 -22.89
C MET A 136 -7.99 -24.50 -21.69
N SER A 137 -8.89 -23.74 -21.03
CA SER A 137 -8.51 -22.97 -19.84
C SER A 137 -8.06 -23.86 -18.69
N ARG A 138 -8.67 -25.03 -18.49
CA ARG A 138 -8.22 -26.01 -17.48
C ARG A 138 -6.85 -26.59 -17.80
N LEU A 139 -6.58 -26.87 -19.07
CA LEU A 139 -5.27 -27.36 -19.52
C LEU A 139 -4.18 -26.32 -19.23
N LEU A 140 -4.39 -25.08 -19.65
CA LEU A 140 -3.48 -23.95 -19.42
C LEU A 140 -3.25 -23.71 -17.93
N ASN A 141 -4.32 -23.65 -17.13
CA ASN A 141 -4.21 -23.49 -15.68
C ASN A 141 -3.41 -24.61 -15.00
N ARG A 142 -3.47 -25.84 -15.52
CA ARG A 142 -2.71 -26.97 -14.96
C ARG A 142 -1.23 -26.95 -15.38
N TRP A 143 -0.93 -26.41 -16.55
CA TRP A 143 0.43 -26.38 -17.08
C TRP A 143 1.21 -25.15 -16.63
N LEU A 144 0.58 -23.98 -16.66
CA LEU A 144 1.20 -22.68 -16.34
C LEU A 144 0.91 -22.22 -14.90
N GLY A 145 -0.03 -22.86 -14.21
CA GLY A 145 -0.56 -22.37 -12.93
C GLY A 145 -1.64 -21.31 -13.12
N LYS A 146 -2.17 -20.80 -12.01
CA LYS A 146 -3.10 -19.67 -12.03
C LYS A 146 -2.32 -18.36 -11.98
N GLU A 147 -2.89 -17.30 -12.54
CA GLU A 147 -2.38 -15.95 -12.32
C GLU A 147 -2.29 -15.67 -10.81
N THR A 148 -1.08 -15.41 -10.32
CA THR A 148 -0.84 -15.09 -8.92
C THR A 148 -1.21 -13.64 -8.64
N PRO A 149 -1.81 -13.34 -7.47
CA PRO A 149 -1.98 -11.97 -7.04
C PRO A 149 -0.65 -11.24 -7.04
N GLN A 150 -0.62 -10.04 -7.61
CA GLN A 150 0.51 -9.13 -7.42
C GLN A 150 0.35 -8.47 -6.06
N LEU A 151 1.09 -8.97 -5.09
CA LEU A 151 1.25 -8.31 -3.80
C LEU A 151 2.33 -7.24 -3.98
N TYR A 152 2.11 -6.08 -3.36
CA TYR A 152 3.12 -5.03 -3.32
C TYR A 152 4.16 -5.39 -2.26
N SER A 153 5.42 -5.24 -2.63
CA SER A 153 6.53 -5.22 -1.70
C SER A 153 6.47 -3.99 -0.80
N HIS A 154 7.23 -4.02 0.29
CA HIS A 154 7.30 -2.88 1.20
C HIS A 154 7.80 -1.61 0.50
N GLN A 155 8.81 -1.72 -0.37
CA GLN A 155 9.35 -0.59 -1.14
C GLN A 155 8.31 -0.02 -2.11
N GLU A 156 7.51 -0.87 -2.75
CA GLU A 156 6.43 -0.40 -3.63
C GLU A 156 5.32 0.31 -2.84
N LEU A 157 4.98 -0.16 -1.63
CA LEU A 157 3.99 0.51 -0.77
C LEU A 157 4.46 1.89 -0.32
N GLU A 158 5.71 1.98 0.12
CA GLU A 158 6.37 3.23 0.50
C GLU A 158 6.37 4.22 -0.67
N GLN A 159 6.74 3.77 -1.87
CA GLN A 159 6.71 4.61 -3.07
C GLN A 159 5.28 5.08 -3.42
N ILE A 160 4.28 4.21 -3.33
CA ILE A 160 2.87 4.59 -3.61
C ILE A 160 2.40 5.68 -2.65
N ILE A 161 2.76 5.61 -1.36
CA ILE A 161 2.42 6.63 -0.37
C ILE A 161 3.15 7.94 -0.66
N HIS A 162 4.44 7.87 -1.01
CA HIS A 162 5.22 9.05 -1.37
C HIS A 162 4.65 9.76 -2.62
N GLU A 163 4.25 9.00 -3.64
CA GLU A 163 3.59 9.54 -4.84
C GLU A 163 2.25 10.23 -4.54
N HIS A 164 1.56 9.85 -3.46
CA HIS A 164 0.35 10.55 -2.98
C HIS A 164 0.69 11.82 -2.20
N ALA A 165 1.76 11.82 -1.40
CA ALA A 165 2.23 13.00 -0.68
C ALA A 165 2.68 14.15 -1.61
N GLU A 166 3.31 13.83 -2.74
CA GLU A 166 3.83 14.83 -3.70
C GLU A 166 2.74 15.47 -4.58
N ARG A 167 1.56 14.84 -4.67
CA ARG A 167 0.49 15.26 -5.58
C ARG A 167 -0.54 16.11 -4.87
N SER A 168 -0.66 17.38 -5.29
CA SER A 168 -1.71 18.29 -4.81
C SER A 168 -3.14 17.87 -5.18
N ASP A 169 -3.31 17.00 -6.18
CA ASP A 169 -4.59 16.41 -6.59
C ASP A 169 -4.86 15.03 -5.96
N SER A 170 -4.01 14.60 -5.01
CA SER A 170 -4.17 13.35 -4.30
C SER A 170 -5.47 13.33 -3.49
N PRO A 171 -6.21 12.21 -3.47
CA PRO A 171 -7.34 12.04 -2.58
C PRO A 171 -6.93 11.75 -1.13
N VAL A 172 -5.63 11.55 -0.88
CA VAL A 172 -5.04 11.33 0.45
C VAL A 172 -4.28 12.59 0.84
N ASP A 173 -4.54 13.09 2.05
CA ASP A 173 -3.92 14.32 2.52
C ASP A 173 -2.40 14.14 2.75
N TYR A 174 -1.67 15.25 2.77
CA TYR A 174 -0.22 15.24 3.03
C TYR A 174 0.08 14.66 4.42
N ASP A 175 -0.69 15.02 5.45
CA ASP A 175 -0.49 14.52 6.81
C ASP A 175 -0.78 13.02 6.92
N GLU A 176 -1.84 12.55 6.26
CA GLU A 176 -2.17 11.12 6.19
C GLU A 176 -1.05 10.32 5.50
N SER A 177 -0.48 10.87 4.42
CA SER A 177 0.60 10.22 3.67
C SER A 177 1.90 10.18 4.47
N ARG A 178 2.23 11.26 5.19
CA ARG A 178 3.41 11.34 6.07
C ARG A 178 3.31 10.31 7.20
N ILE A 179 2.22 10.30 7.95
CA ILE A 179 2.00 9.34 9.05
C ILE A 179 2.03 7.90 8.54
N ALA A 180 1.43 7.62 7.38
CA ALA A 180 1.48 6.28 6.78
C ALA A 180 2.90 5.86 6.39
N SER A 181 3.72 6.81 5.91
CA SER A 181 5.14 6.59 5.61
C SER A 181 5.94 6.32 6.88
N GLY A 182 5.80 7.17 7.90
CA GLY A 182 6.44 6.98 9.21
C GLY A 182 6.09 5.62 9.82
N ALA A 183 4.81 5.25 9.85
CA ALA A 183 4.36 3.95 10.34
C ALA A 183 4.93 2.73 9.57
N LEU A 184 5.20 2.86 8.26
CA LEU A 184 5.85 1.80 7.49
C LEU A 184 7.34 1.69 7.86
N GLN A 185 8.03 2.83 7.94
CA GLN A 185 9.46 2.88 8.26
C GLN A 185 9.76 2.49 9.71
N PHE A 186 8.86 2.84 10.63
CA PHE A 186 8.88 2.46 12.05
C PHE A 186 9.20 0.98 12.27
N SER A 187 8.66 0.08 11.45
CA SER A 187 8.88 -1.36 11.57
C SER A 187 10.33 -1.82 11.28
N LYS A 188 11.15 -0.97 10.66
CA LYS A 188 12.55 -1.24 10.33
C LYS A 188 13.53 -0.68 11.35
N LYS A 189 13.12 0.34 12.13
CA LYS A 189 13.96 0.96 13.14
C LYS A 189 14.01 0.13 14.42
N THR A 190 15.05 0.36 15.20
CA THR A 190 15.37 -0.31 16.44
C THR A 190 15.46 0.70 17.59
N ALA A 191 15.42 0.22 18.82
CA ALA A 191 15.58 1.06 20.01
C ALA A 191 16.90 1.84 19.99
N GLY A 192 17.96 1.25 19.43
CA GLY A 192 19.25 1.92 19.27
C GLY A 192 19.26 3.05 18.24
N ASP A 193 18.30 3.09 17.30
CA ASP A 193 18.19 4.20 16.34
C ASP A 193 17.54 5.45 16.97
N LEU A 194 16.79 5.28 18.06
CA LEU A 194 16.04 6.32 18.78
C LEU A 194 16.59 6.56 20.20
N VAL A 195 17.74 5.97 20.56
CA VAL A 195 18.29 6.10 21.91
C VAL A 195 18.76 7.54 22.14
N THR A 196 18.31 8.16 23.23
CA THR A 196 18.94 9.38 23.75
C THR A 196 20.22 8.97 24.47
N PRO A 197 21.41 9.36 23.97
CA PRO A 197 22.69 8.96 24.55
C PRO A 197 22.80 9.35 26.02
N MET A 198 23.45 8.52 26.85
CA MET A 198 23.55 8.74 28.29
C MET A 198 24.16 10.11 28.68
N ASP A 199 25.02 10.69 27.83
CA ASP A 199 25.64 12.00 28.02
C ASP A 199 24.67 13.18 27.79
N GLU A 200 23.59 12.97 27.05
CA GLU A 200 22.51 13.95 26.84
C GLU A 200 21.37 13.78 27.85
N VAL A 201 21.34 12.67 28.60
CA VAL A 201 20.30 12.38 29.59
C VAL A 201 20.51 13.21 30.86
N PHE A 202 19.53 14.06 31.19
CA PHE A 202 19.44 14.69 32.50
C PHE A 202 19.04 13.65 33.56
N ALA A 203 20.01 13.24 34.38
CA ALA A 203 19.82 12.29 35.48
C ALA A 203 20.30 12.89 36.82
N VAL A 204 19.78 12.35 37.93
CA VAL A 204 20.19 12.72 39.30
C VAL A 204 20.81 11.52 40.01
N ASP A 205 21.74 11.74 40.92
CA ASP A 205 22.36 10.65 41.70
C ASP A 205 21.52 10.33 42.94
N LEU A 206 21.56 9.07 43.38
CA LEU A 206 20.78 8.58 44.52
C LEU A 206 21.20 9.23 45.84
N ASP A 207 22.46 9.67 45.91
CA ASP A 207 23.08 10.36 47.04
C ASP A 207 22.82 11.88 47.05
N ASP A 208 22.19 12.42 45.99
CA ASP A 208 21.86 13.84 45.93
C ASP A 208 20.77 14.19 46.95
N GLU A 209 20.90 15.39 47.55
CA GLU A 209 19.84 16.01 48.32
C GLU A 209 18.97 16.88 47.40
N LEU A 210 17.66 16.61 47.39
CA LEU A 210 16.67 17.46 46.74
C LEU A 210 16.55 18.77 47.52
N ASP A 211 17.34 19.75 47.13
CA ASP A 211 17.32 21.11 47.63
C ASP A 211 16.69 22.09 46.61
N ALA A 212 16.65 23.37 46.96
CA ALA A 212 16.08 24.39 46.09
C ALA A 212 16.84 24.55 44.76
N THR A 213 18.14 24.25 44.74
CA THR A 213 19.00 24.32 43.55
C THR A 213 18.72 23.17 42.60
N LEU A 214 18.67 21.93 43.08
CA LEU A 214 18.35 20.77 42.26
C LEU A 214 16.91 20.86 41.73
N LEU A 215 15.97 21.36 42.54
CA LEU A 215 14.61 21.63 42.07
C LEU A 215 14.53 22.68 40.97
N ALA A 216 15.35 23.73 41.04
CA ALA A 216 15.43 24.72 39.98
C ALA A 216 15.96 24.09 38.68
N GLN A 217 16.95 23.19 38.77
CA GLN A 217 17.48 22.43 37.63
C GLN A 217 16.42 21.49 37.04
N ILE A 218 15.75 20.70 37.88
CA ILE A 218 14.64 19.80 37.47
C ILE A 218 13.54 20.59 36.76
N LYS A 219 13.16 21.74 37.31
CA LYS A 219 12.15 22.61 36.72
C LYS A 219 12.61 23.18 35.37
N HIS A 220 13.88 23.55 35.26
CA HIS A 220 14.44 24.08 34.02
C HIS A 220 14.55 23.01 32.93
N ALA A 221 14.85 21.77 33.30
CA ALA A 221 14.90 20.63 32.38
C ALA A 221 13.52 20.22 31.84
N GLY A 222 12.42 20.59 32.50
CA GLY A 222 11.05 20.36 32.00
C GLY A 222 10.55 18.91 32.05
N HIS A 223 11.41 17.93 32.34
CA HIS A 223 11.04 16.52 32.31
C HIS A 223 10.12 16.09 33.48
N SER A 224 9.10 15.29 33.17
CA SER A 224 8.20 14.72 34.20
C SER A 224 8.77 13.50 34.93
N ARG A 225 9.72 12.79 34.30
CA ARG A 225 10.35 11.55 34.79
C ARG A 225 11.85 11.71 34.64
N ILE A 226 12.57 11.64 35.74
CA ILE A 226 14.02 11.85 35.76
C ILE A 226 14.69 10.54 36.15
N PRO A 227 15.57 9.99 35.31
CA PRO A 227 16.36 8.81 35.66
C PRO A 227 17.23 9.08 36.90
N VAL A 228 17.32 8.08 37.79
CA VAL A 228 18.15 8.13 39.00
C VAL A 228 19.31 7.16 38.86
N ARG A 229 20.52 7.62 39.14
CA ARG A 229 21.76 6.82 39.09
C ARG A 229 22.19 6.36 40.46
N ALA A 230 22.71 5.14 40.54
CA ALA A 230 23.42 4.61 41.71
C ALA A 230 24.68 3.89 41.21
N ASP A 231 25.83 4.19 41.82
CA ASP A 231 27.13 3.61 41.43
C ASP A 231 27.43 3.72 39.92
N GLY A 232 27.00 4.81 39.29
CA GLY A 232 27.20 5.07 37.87
C GLY A 232 26.25 4.33 36.91
N ARG A 233 25.25 3.60 37.41
CA ARG A 233 24.23 2.89 36.62
C ARG A 233 22.82 3.44 36.88
N LEU A 234 21.91 3.28 35.94
CA LEU A 234 20.51 3.66 36.12
C LEU A 234 19.79 2.69 37.07
N ALA A 235 19.37 3.20 38.23
CA ALA A 235 18.72 2.42 39.29
C ALA A 235 17.20 2.60 39.31
N GLY A 236 16.68 3.74 38.87
CA GLY A 236 15.25 4.00 38.98
C GLY A 236 14.80 5.29 38.33
N ILE A 237 13.58 5.70 38.67
CA ILE A 237 12.96 6.92 38.14
C ILE A 237 12.42 7.76 39.29
N LEU A 238 12.79 9.05 39.31
CA LEU A 238 12.18 10.08 40.12
C LEU A 238 11.03 10.73 39.35
N TYR A 239 9.82 10.67 39.90
CA TYR A 239 8.67 11.35 39.33
C TYR A 239 8.54 12.74 39.92
N VAL A 240 8.54 13.79 39.10
CA VAL A 240 8.46 15.18 39.58
C VAL A 240 7.23 15.40 40.46
N LYS A 241 6.09 14.80 40.09
CA LYS A 241 4.86 14.85 40.90
C LYS A 241 5.01 14.29 42.32
N ASP A 242 5.94 13.35 42.56
CA ASP A 242 6.16 12.75 43.88
C ASP A 242 7.02 13.67 44.77
N VAL A 243 7.71 14.65 44.17
CA VAL A 243 8.49 15.71 44.83
C VAL A 243 7.62 16.91 45.20
N VAL A 244 6.60 17.23 44.39
CA VAL A 244 5.70 18.37 44.65
C VAL A 244 4.97 18.22 45.99
N GLY A 245 5.06 19.25 46.84
CA GLY A 245 4.38 19.29 48.15
C GLY A 245 5.13 18.61 49.30
N ARG A 246 6.38 18.21 49.10
CA ARG A 246 7.26 17.70 50.16
C ARG A 246 7.99 18.83 50.88
N GLU A 247 8.26 18.64 52.17
CA GLU A 247 9.19 19.50 52.93
C GLU A 247 10.63 19.10 52.59
N LEU A 248 11.46 20.07 52.21
CA LEU A 248 12.81 19.88 51.68
C LEU A 248 13.84 20.53 52.64
N PRO A 249 15.10 20.06 52.68
CA PRO A 249 15.73 19.07 51.80
C PRO A 249 15.39 17.61 52.14
N LEU A 250 15.33 16.75 51.12
CA LEU A 250 15.16 15.30 51.25
C LEU A 250 16.14 14.57 50.32
N PRO A 251 16.71 13.43 50.72
CA PRO A 251 17.55 12.66 49.82
C PRO A 251 16.71 12.02 48.70
N VAL A 252 17.25 11.98 47.47
CA VAL A 252 16.59 11.35 46.31
C VAL A 252 16.21 9.89 46.59
N SER A 253 17.06 9.19 47.37
CA SER A 253 16.84 7.81 47.84
C SER A 253 15.50 7.57 48.55
N GLN A 254 14.83 8.60 49.10
CA GLN A 254 13.52 8.44 49.74
C GLN A 254 12.32 8.55 48.78
N LEU A 255 12.52 9.10 47.58
CA LEU A 255 11.42 9.45 46.67
C LEU A 255 11.50 8.73 45.32
N TYR A 256 12.67 8.20 44.93
CA TYR A 256 12.81 7.45 43.69
C TYR A 256 12.01 6.14 43.73
N ARG A 257 11.63 5.66 42.55
CA ARG A 257 11.05 4.33 42.37
C ARG A 257 12.08 3.41 41.77
N ASP A 258 12.42 2.35 42.50
CA ASP A 258 13.32 1.25 42.09
C ASP A 258 12.65 0.34 41.04
N LYS A 259 12.25 0.94 39.92
CA LYS A 259 11.61 0.30 38.78
C LYS A 259 12.01 1.04 37.52
N ILE A 260 13.13 0.64 36.95
CA ILE A 260 13.46 0.98 35.57
C ILE A 260 13.53 -0.33 34.78
N HIS A 261 12.81 -0.37 33.67
CA HIS A 261 12.84 -1.51 32.78
C HIS A 261 13.82 -1.22 31.65
N ASP A 262 14.45 -2.29 31.19
CA ASP A 262 15.43 -2.27 30.12
C ASP A 262 14.85 -2.84 28.82
N ILE A 263 15.47 -2.42 27.72
CA ILE A 263 15.22 -2.95 26.39
C ILE A 263 16.54 -3.08 25.64
N ASP A 264 16.70 -4.19 24.92
CA ASP A 264 17.86 -4.41 24.07
C ASP A 264 17.84 -3.42 22.90
N ALA A 265 18.98 -2.80 22.59
CA ALA A 265 19.15 -1.81 21.52
C ALA A 265 18.72 -2.34 20.14
N ARG A 266 18.81 -3.65 19.92
CA ARG A 266 18.43 -4.33 18.68
C ARG A 266 16.94 -4.65 18.62
N SER A 267 16.19 -4.38 19.69
CA SER A 267 14.73 -4.54 19.72
C SER A 267 14.09 -3.60 18.71
N ARG A 268 13.18 -4.12 17.88
CA ARG A 268 12.42 -3.31 16.93
C ARG A 268 11.42 -2.41 17.63
N LEU A 269 11.12 -1.26 17.03
CA LEU A 269 10.21 -0.28 17.64
C LEU A 269 8.79 -0.81 17.85
N ASP A 270 8.29 -1.73 17.03
CA ASP A 270 6.99 -2.39 17.24
C ASP A 270 6.93 -3.17 18.56
N THR A 271 8.05 -3.79 18.92
CA THR A 271 8.24 -4.53 20.16
C THR A 271 8.41 -3.56 21.34
N VAL A 272 9.17 -2.47 21.14
CA VAL A 272 9.37 -1.40 22.13
C VAL A 272 8.03 -0.77 22.50
N LEU A 273 7.25 -0.33 21.50
CA LEU A 273 5.92 0.25 21.68
C LEU A 273 4.98 -0.73 22.41
N SER A 274 5.00 -2.00 22.02
CA SER A 274 4.21 -3.03 22.70
C SER A 274 4.59 -3.18 24.17
N ARG A 275 5.89 -3.07 24.52
CA ARG A 275 6.35 -3.10 25.91
C ARG A 275 5.94 -1.86 26.69
N PHE A 276 5.99 -0.66 26.10
CA PHE A 276 5.47 0.54 26.74
C PHE A 276 3.98 0.38 27.09
N ILE A 277 3.16 -0.09 26.14
CA ILE A 277 1.72 -0.31 26.35
C ILE A 277 1.45 -1.35 27.43
N GLN A 278 2.19 -2.47 27.44
CA GLN A 278 1.98 -3.57 28.39
C GLN A 278 2.41 -3.21 29.82
N THR A 279 3.57 -2.58 29.96
CA THR A 279 4.14 -2.26 31.27
C THR A 279 3.55 -0.98 31.87
N ARG A 280 2.88 -0.15 31.04
CA ARG A 280 2.39 1.19 31.40
C ARG A 280 3.49 2.13 31.90
N ASN A 281 4.72 1.90 31.43
CA ASN A 281 5.84 2.80 31.62
C ASN A 281 6.05 3.63 30.33
N HIS A 282 6.71 4.77 30.47
CA HIS A 282 6.93 5.72 29.38
C HIS A 282 8.42 6.00 29.13
N LEU A 283 9.31 5.31 29.85
CA LEU A 283 10.76 5.44 29.77
C LEU A 283 11.39 4.08 30.03
N PHE A 284 12.31 3.66 29.16
CA PHE A 284 13.13 2.47 29.33
C PHE A 284 14.61 2.82 29.18
N VAL A 285 15.47 2.02 29.82
CA VAL A 285 16.92 2.04 29.54
C VAL A 285 17.19 1.21 28.30
N VAL A 286 18.00 1.74 27.39
CA VAL A 286 18.47 0.99 26.22
C VAL A 286 19.82 0.36 26.54
N MET A 287 19.89 -0.96 26.42
CA MET A 287 21.07 -1.77 26.72
C MET A 287 21.66 -2.35 25.42
N ASP A 288 22.98 -2.31 25.26
CA ASP A 288 23.69 -3.18 24.31
C ASP A 288 24.56 -4.16 25.11
N ASP A 289 24.11 -5.41 25.12
CA ASP A 289 24.61 -6.45 26.02
C ASP A 289 24.53 -6.02 27.50
N GLU A 290 25.67 -5.68 28.12
CA GLU A 290 25.77 -5.26 29.53
C GLU A 290 25.99 -3.74 29.70
N SER A 291 25.97 -2.98 28.60
CA SER A 291 26.26 -1.53 28.60
C SER A 291 24.99 -0.71 28.46
N GLU A 292 24.80 0.25 29.36
CA GLU A 292 23.73 1.26 29.27
C GLU A 292 24.11 2.27 28.18
N LEU A 293 23.39 2.27 27.05
CA LEU A 293 23.60 3.25 25.97
C LEU A 293 22.91 4.58 26.28
N GLY A 294 21.78 4.53 26.98
CA GLY A 294 20.94 5.69 27.23
C GLY A 294 19.50 5.31 27.55
N ILE A 295 18.57 6.19 27.22
CA ILE A 295 17.13 5.98 27.45
C ILE A 295 16.36 6.07 26.14
N ILE A 296 15.13 5.54 26.17
CA ILE A 296 14.14 5.74 25.13
C ILE A 296 12.80 6.05 25.79
N THR A 297 12.07 7.01 25.26
CA THR A 297 10.75 7.40 25.78
C THR A 297 9.63 6.92 24.85
N LEU A 298 8.40 6.92 25.38
CA LEU A 298 7.23 6.68 24.54
C LEU A 298 6.97 7.83 23.56
N GLU A 299 7.39 9.05 23.92
CA GLU A 299 7.25 10.25 23.07
C GLU A 299 8.07 10.07 21.79
N ASP A 300 9.37 9.75 21.89
CA ASP A 300 10.26 9.52 20.74
C ASP A 300 9.71 8.44 19.78
N VAL A 301 9.16 7.36 20.35
CA VAL A 301 8.58 6.25 19.57
C VAL A 301 7.33 6.67 18.81
N ILE A 302 6.54 7.61 19.36
CA ILE A 302 5.35 8.16 18.69
C ILE A 302 5.75 9.18 17.63
N GLU A 303 6.72 10.05 17.91
CA GLU A 303 7.26 11.02 16.96
C GLU A 303 7.75 10.35 15.69
N GLU A 304 8.44 9.21 15.83
CA GLU A 304 8.89 8.41 14.71
C GLU A 304 7.75 7.87 13.83
N ILE A 305 6.59 7.55 14.41
CA ILE A 305 5.41 7.13 13.65
C ILE A 305 4.77 8.32 12.93
N LEU A 306 4.75 9.48 13.59
CA LEU A 306 4.18 10.72 13.05
C LEU A 306 5.10 11.39 12.03
N ASP A 307 6.38 11.01 12.01
CA ASP A 307 7.45 11.64 11.22
C ASP A 307 7.49 13.16 11.46
N GLN A 308 7.29 13.56 12.71
CA GLN A 308 7.24 14.94 13.17
C GLN A 308 7.48 14.99 14.68
N GLU A 309 8.27 15.98 15.12
CA GLU A 309 8.46 16.30 16.54
C GLU A 309 7.13 16.76 17.17
N ILE A 310 6.89 16.35 18.40
CA ILE A 310 5.75 16.83 19.18
C ILE A 310 6.20 18.12 19.86
N GLU A 311 5.84 19.28 19.28
CA GLU A 311 6.10 20.59 19.88
C GLU A 311 5.47 20.64 21.29
N ASP A 312 6.31 20.75 22.33
CA ASP A 312 5.84 21.01 23.69
C ASP A 312 5.46 22.50 23.82
N GLU A 313 4.49 22.82 24.67
CA GLU A 313 4.05 24.20 24.92
C GLU A 313 5.17 25.12 25.46
N TYR A 314 6.29 24.51 25.88
CA TYR A 314 7.45 25.18 26.47
C TYR A 314 8.69 25.22 25.56
N ASP A 315 8.66 24.63 24.37
CA ASP A 315 9.76 24.76 23.42
C ASP A 315 9.77 26.17 22.82
N GLU A 316 10.87 26.89 23.03
CA GLU A 316 11.06 28.23 22.45
C GLU A 316 11.27 28.11 20.93
N LYS A 317 10.53 28.94 20.18
CA LYS A 317 10.65 29.12 18.73
C LYS A 317 12.05 29.54 18.26
#